data_AF-A0A7W4VK13-F1
#
_entry.id   AF-A0A7W4VK13-F1
#
_cell.length_a   1.000
_cell.length_b   1.000
_cell.length_c   1.000
_cell.angle_alpha   90.00
_cell.angle_beta   90.00
_cell.angle_gamma   90.00
#
_symmetry.space_group_name_H-M   'P 1'
#
loop_
_entity.id
_entity.type
_entity.pdbx_description
1 polymer ?
#
loop_
_entity_poly.entity_id
_entity_poly.type
_entity_poly.pdbx_seq_one_letter_code
_entity_poly.pdbx_strand_id
1 'polypeptide(L)'
;MAQMTEILEELSRLTGRHPEAMNHVMRTLRTSGHVETGRRGVTSNVSAKSATSLLIACLSGVQPADTPRAVEVFTGLRPLRKGGFGQGIAALELIAKADTFGQALQELLWLGPHLKREAMTLLALIFDKVPADQLLDLRFFEIELLLQRQPAPYAKLSLEAVNENGVYTHCFSQEWICDSSKLMSGFYAPEMKAQTDLKTQTSISHRSIFRIGDLLAADSTEEQSHDEVARTEGKAVEEDRRHAAAAAHGRERKPGSQHHRGVNIRLPQR
;
A
#
# COMPACT_ATOMS: atom_id res chain seq x y z
N MET A 1 10.76 -14.27 -8.16
CA MET A 1 11.08 -15.21 -7.05
C MET A 1 11.78 -14.51 -5.90
N ALA A 2 12.56 -13.44 -6.13
CA ALA A 2 13.27 -12.69 -5.08
C ALA A 2 12.31 -12.04 -4.05
N GLN A 3 11.24 -11.39 -4.51
CA GLN A 3 10.37 -10.57 -3.66
C GLN A 3 9.69 -11.32 -2.51
N MET A 4 9.07 -12.48 -2.76
CA MET A 4 8.45 -13.28 -1.68
C MET A 4 9.51 -13.76 -0.67
N THR A 5 10.67 -14.21 -1.15
CA THR A 5 11.76 -14.65 -0.27
C THR A 5 12.24 -13.49 0.59
N GLU A 6 12.47 -12.32 0.01
CA GLU A 6 12.90 -11.12 0.74
C GLU A 6 11.85 -10.64 1.74
N ILE A 7 10.56 -10.71 1.40
CA ILE A 7 9.47 -10.41 2.34
C ILE A 7 9.47 -11.41 3.51
N LEU A 8 9.64 -12.71 3.23
CA LEU A 8 9.69 -13.72 4.29
C LEU A 8 10.93 -13.57 5.17
N GLU A 9 12.08 -13.19 4.62
CA GLU A 9 13.30 -12.88 5.36
C GLU A 9 13.11 -11.65 6.25
N GLU A 10 12.47 -10.60 5.76
CA GLU A 10 12.13 -9.41 6.55
C GLU A 10 11.19 -9.77 7.71
N LEU A 11 10.13 -10.52 7.44
CA LEU A 11 9.17 -10.97 8.46
C LEU A 11 9.80 -11.96 9.46
N SER A 12 10.71 -12.82 9.00
CA SER A 12 11.51 -13.72 9.84
C SER A 12 12.37 -12.93 10.82
N ARG A 13 13.10 -11.92 10.32
CA ARG A 13 13.90 -11.01 11.16
C ARG A 13 13.04 -10.27 12.19
N LEU A 14 11.87 -9.79 11.77
CA LEU A 14 10.96 -9.05 12.62
C LEU A 14 10.39 -9.88 13.76
N THR A 15 9.97 -11.11 13.48
CA THR A 15 9.31 -11.98 14.46
C THR A 15 10.26 -12.88 15.24
N GLY A 16 11.55 -12.91 14.87
CA GLY A 16 12.52 -13.87 15.39
C GLY A 16 12.21 -15.33 15.01
N ARG A 17 11.26 -15.57 14.09
CA ARG A 17 10.88 -16.92 13.65
C ARG A 17 11.90 -17.45 12.66
N HIS A 18 12.24 -18.73 12.78
CA HIS A 18 13.09 -19.40 11.80
C HIS A 18 12.46 -19.45 10.40
N PRO A 19 13.27 -19.42 9.32
CA PRO A 19 12.78 -19.50 7.94
C PRO A 19 11.85 -20.70 7.66
N GLU A 20 12.06 -21.84 8.32
CA GLU A 20 11.19 -23.01 8.18
C GLU A 20 9.78 -22.76 8.71
N ALA A 21 9.66 -22.10 9.86
CA ALA A 21 8.36 -21.72 10.42
C ALA A 21 7.64 -20.72 9.50
N MET A 22 8.39 -19.78 8.93
CA MET A 22 7.86 -18.81 7.95
C MET A 22 7.36 -19.49 6.68
N ASN A 23 8.08 -20.48 6.17
CA ASN A 23 7.65 -21.30 5.04
C ASN A 23 6.37 -22.08 5.37
N HIS A 24 6.23 -22.58 6.59
CA HIS A 24 5.01 -23.28 7.03
C HIS A 24 3.82 -22.32 7.07
N VAL A 25 3.98 -21.12 7.64
CA VAL A 25 2.95 -20.06 7.63
C VAL A 25 2.52 -19.72 6.20
N MET A 26 3.48 -19.47 5.30
CA MET A 26 3.19 -19.17 3.89
C MET A 26 2.39 -20.30 3.22
N ARG A 27 2.78 -21.56 3.43
CA ARG A 27 2.05 -22.72 2.86
C ARG A 27 0.62 -22.78 3.38
N THR A 28 0.43 -22.61 4.69
CA THR A 28 -0.92 -22.63 5.29
C THR A 28 -1.81 -21.53 4.72
N LEU A 29 -1.29 -20.31 4.58
CA LEU A 29 -2.04 -19.18 4.00
C LEU A 29 -2.34 -19.34 2.50
N ARG A 30 -1.46 -20.02 1.76
CA ARG A 30 -1.74 -20.38 0.36
C ARG A 30 -2.88 -21.38 0.25
N THR A 31 -2.88 -22.41 1.09
CA THR A 31 -3.94 -23.43 1.11
C THR A 31 -5.30 -22.85 1.48
N SER A 32 -5.34 -21.88 2.39
CA SER A 32 -6.59 -21.19 2.77
C SER A 32 -6.98 -20.04 1.83
N GLY A 33 -6.19 -19.74 0.80
CA GLY A 33 -6.50 -18.70 -0.19
C GLY A 33 -6.24 -17.27 0.26
N HIS A 34 -5.54 -17.05 1.38
CA HIS A 34 -5.13 -15.71 1.82
C HIS A 34 -3.86 -15.20 1.11
N VAL A 35 -3.05 -16.11 0.57
CA VAL A 35 -1.89 -15.78 -0.28
C VAL A 35 -2.08 -16.42 -1.64
N GLU A 36 -1.93 -15.62 -2.69
CA GLU A 36 -2.13 -16.06 -4.06
C GLU A 36 -1.13 -17.16 -4.47
N THR A 37 -1.62 -18.12 -5.26
CA THR A 37 -0.80 -19.16 -5.87
C THR A 37 -0.62 -18.85 -7.36
N GLY A 38 0.63 -18.81 -7.82
CA GLY A 38 0.93 -18.54 -9.22
C GLY A 38 0.55 -19.75 -10.07
N ARG A 39 0.41 -19.56 -11.40
CA ARG A 39 0.02 -20.60 -12.37
C ARG A 39 0.92 -21.87 -12.36
N ARG A 40 2.07 -21.85 -11.69
CA ARG A 40 2.98 -23.00 -11.50
C ARG A 40 3.39 -23.23 -10.03
N GLY A 41 2.61 -22.76 -9.06
CA GLY A 41 2.95 -22.85 -7.63
C GLY A 41 4.06 -21.90 -7.17
N VAL A 42 4.60 -21.10 -8.09
CA VAL A 42 5.59 -20.05 -7.84
C VAL A 42 4.91 -18.71 -8.14
N THR A 43 4.43 -18.01 -7.13
CA THR A 43 4.10 -16.58 -7.25
C THR A 43 5.42 -15.81 -7.23
N SER A 44 5.77 -15.15 -8.33
CA SER A 44 6.91 -14.22 -8.38
C SER A 44 6.59 -12.90 -7.70
N ASN A 45 5.32 -12.45 -7.81
CA ASN A 45 4.86 -11.14 -7.38
C ASN A 45 3.92 -11.31 -6.18
N VAL A 46 4.16 -10.53 -5.14
CA VAL A 46 3.35 -10.52 -3.91
C VAL A 46 2.44 -9.30 -3.97
N SER A 47 1.12 -9.52 -4.00
CA SER A 47 0.16 -8.42 -3.90
C SER A 47 0.19 -7.79 -2.51
N ALA A 48 -0.15 -6.50 -2.38
CA ALA A 48 -0.28 -5.83 -1.08
C ALA A 48 -1.22 -6.62 -0.14
N LYS A 49 -2.29 -7.20 -0.69
CA LYS A 49 -3.21 -8.11 0.03
C LYS A 49 -2.51 -9.35 0.60
N SER A 50 -1.68 -10.00 -0.20
CA SER A 50 -0.91 -11.18 0.24
C SER A 50 0.12 -10.79 1.31
N ALA A 51 0.81 -9.66 1.14
CA ALA A 51 1.77 -9.13 2.11
C ALA A 51 1.09 -8.75 3.44
N THR A 52 -0.09 -8.12 3.40
CA THR A 52 -0.91 -7.85 4.59
C THR A 52 -1.28 -9.13 5.33
N SER A 53 -1.71 -10.16 4.60
CA SER A 53 -2.07 -11.46 5.22
C SER A 53 -0.86 -12.12 5.90
N LEU A 54 0.31 -12.09 5.25
CA LEU A 54 1.56 -12.57 5.83
C LEU A 54 1.95 -11.76 7.07
N LEU A 55 1.90 -10.43 7.00
CA LEU A 55 2.22 -9.54 8.12
C LEU A 55 1.33 -9.83 9.34
N ILE A 56 0.00 -9.91 9.15
CA ILE A 56 -0.94 -10.26 10.22
C ILE A 56 -0.61 -11.63 10.81
N ALA A 57 -0.41 -12.64 9.97
CA ALA A 57 -0.11 -13.99 10.44
C ALA A 57 1.17 -14.02 11.31
N CYS A 58 2.19 -13.26 10.92
CA CYS A 58 3.45 -13.15 11.64
C CYS A 58 3.29 -12.42 12.97
N LEU A 59 2.62 -11.27 12.96
CA LEU A 59 2.43 -10.41 14.14
C LEU A 59 1.40 -10.97 15.13
N SER A 60 0.48 -11.82 14.69
CA SER A 60 -0.56 -12.38 15.55
C SER A 60 -0.03 -13.35 16.62
N GLY A 61 1.22 -13.79 16.52
CA GLY A 61 1.87 -14.68 17.48
C GLY A 61 1.30 -16.11 17.49
N VAL A 62 0.40 -16.46 16.57
CA VAL A 62 -0.29 -17.75 16.58
C VAL A 62 0.56 -18.87 15.97
N GLN A 63 0.17 -20.12 16.26
CA GLN A 63 0.72 -21.30 15.60
C GLN A 63 0.36 -21.29 14.12
N PRO A 64 1.20 -21.83 13.23
CA PRO A 64 0.95 -21.80 11.78
C PRO A 64 -0.44 -22.30 11.37
N ALA A 65 -0.99 -23.32 12.03
CA ALA A 65 -2.33 -23.84 11.77
C ALA A 65 -3.47 -22.83 12.03
N ASP A 66 -3.28 -21.91 12.97
CA ASP A 66 -4.28 -20.90 13.36
C ASP A 66 -4.14 -19.59 12.56
N THR A 67 -3.12 -19.48 11.70
CA THR A 67 -2.85 -18.26 10.94
C THR A 67 -3.98 -17.83 10.02
N PRO A 68 -4.73 -18.71 9.33
CA PRO A 68 -5.88 -18.28 8.52
C PRO A 68 -6.93 -17.58 9.38
N ARG A 69 -7.23 -18.16 10.55
CA ARG A 69 -8.20 -17.60 11.48
C ARG A 69 -7.76 -16.22 11.99
N ALA A 70 -6.48 -16.07 12.33
CA ALA A 70 -5.95 -14.77 12.74
C ALA A 70 -6.09 -13.73 11.63
N VAL A 71 -5.79 -14.09 10.37
CA VAL A 71 -5.97 -13.21 9.22
C VAL A 71 -7.43 -12.78 9.06
N GLU A 72 -8.40 -13.70 9.10
CA GLU A 72 -9.82 -13.37 9.01
C GLU A 72 -10.30 -12.42 10.12
N VAL A 73 -9.86 -12.66 11.35
CA VAL A 73 -10.24 -11.85 12.52
C VAL A 73 -9.70 -10.44 12.40
N PHE A 74 -8.39 -10.30 12.17
CA PHE A 74 -7.73 -9.00 12.14
C PHE A 74 -8.10 -8.21 10.90
N THR A 75 -8.17 -8.83 9.71
CA THR A 75 -8.57 -8.10 8.49
C THR A 75 -9.98 -7.53 8.57
N GLY A 76 -10.85 -8.13 9.39
CA GLY A 76 -12.23 -7.73 9.58
C GLY A 76 -12.48 -6.72 10.71
N LEU A 77 -11.45 -6.27 11.44
CA LEU A 77 -11.65 -5.27 12.50
C LEU A 77 -12.09 -3.92 11.92
N ARG A 78 -12.94 -3.20 12.66
CA ARG A 78 -13.55 -1.93 12.27
C ARG A 78 -12.93 -0.77 13.03
N PRO A 79 -12.76 0.40 12.39
CA PRO A 79 -12.19 1.56 13.07
C PRO A 79 -13.07 1.95 14.26
N LEU A 80 -12.47 2.15 15.43
CA LEU A 80 -13.17 2.61 16.64
C LEU A 80 -13.77 4.00 16.45
N ARG A 81 -13.04 4.86 15.74
CA ARG A 81 -13.49 6.19 15.30
C ARG A 81 -13.14 6.35 13.83
N LYS A 82 -14.09 6.79 13.00
CA LYS A 82 -13.83 7.17 11.61
C LYS A 82 -13.34 8.62 11.57
N GLY A 83 -12.37 8.92 10.71
CA GLY A 83 -11.90 10.29 10.47
C GLY A 83 -10.77 10.76 11.38
N GLY A 84 -9.72 9.94 11.56
CA GLY A 84 -8.51 10.33 12.28
C GLY A 84 -7.68 11.42 11.58
N PHE A 85 -7.00 12.23 12.39
CA PHE A 85 -6.11 13.31 11.96
C PHE A 85 -4.82 12.75 11.36
N GLY A 86 -4.67 12.83 10.03
CA GLY A 86 -3.38 12.74 9.35
C GLY A 86 -2.86 14.13 9.05
N GLN A 87 -2.72 15.00 10.07
CA GLN A 87 -2.32 16.39 9.84
C GLN A 87 -0.92 16.42 9.21
N GLY A 88 -0.86 16.82 7.93
CA GLY A 88 0.39 17.08 7.22
C GLY A 88 1.00 15.92 6.42
N ILE A 89 0.40 14.72 6.43
CA ILE A 89 0.86 13.56 5.63
C ILE A 89 -0.34 12.93 4.91
N ALA A 90 -0.45 13.15 3.60
CA ALA A 90 -1.62 12.77 2.80
C ALA A 90 -1.82 11.24 2.78
N ALA A 91 -0.72 10.48 2.79
CA ALA A 91 -0.77 9.02 2.84
C ALA A 91 -1.47 8.49 4.11
N LEU A 92 -1.29 9.16 5.26
CA LEU A 92 -1.94 8.75 6.51
C LEU A 92 -3.45 9.02 6.50
N GLU A 93 -3.90 10.06 5.78
CA GLU A 93 -5.34 10.30 5.62
C GLU A 93 -6.04 9.19 4.84
N LEU A 94 -5.38 8.60 3.83
CA LEU A 94 -5.94 7.46 3.08
C LEU A 94 -6.07 6.23 3.98
N ILE A 95 -5.04 5.95 4.79
CA ILE A 95 -5.06 4.86 5.77
C ILE A 95 -6.18 5.08 6.81
N ALA A 96 -6.38 6.31 7.27
CA ALA A 96 -7.44 6.68 8.22
C ALA A 96 -8.86 6.46 7.69
N LYS A 97 -9.04 6.51 6.36
CA LYS A 97 -10.33 6.35 5.68
C LYS A 97 -10.72 4.89 5.45
N ALA A 98 -9.81 3.94 5.69
CA ALA A 98 -10.07 2.52 5.50
C ALA A 98 -11.21 2.00 6.39
N ASP A 99 -12.11 1.20 5.80
CA ASP A 99 -13.28 0.65 6.50
C ASP A 99 -12.94 -0.56 7.37
N THR A 100 -11.78 -1.19 7.13
CA THR A 100 -11.27 -2.28 7.95
C THR A 100 -9.77 -2.15 8.20
N PHE A 101 -9.29 -2.80 9.25
CA PHE A 101 -7.86 -2.90 9.51
C PHE A 101 -7.09 -3.58 8.37
N GLY A 102 -7.68 -4.60 7.74
CA GLY A 102 -7.07 -5.26 6.59
C GLY A 102 -6.90 -4.33 5.38
N GLN A 103 -7.83 -3.41 5.16
CA GLN A 103 -7.68 -2.38 4.13
C GLN A 103 -6.63 -1.34 4.53
N ALA A 104 -6.64 -0.89 5.79
CA ALA A 104 -5.65 0.07 6.30
C ALA A 104 -4.21 -0.42 6.14
N LEU A 105 -3.96 -1.71 6.42
CA LEU A 105 -2.63 -2.31 6.21
C LEU A 105 -2.24 -2.45 4.75
N GLN A 106 -3.20 -2.73 3.86
CA GLN A 106 -2.92 -2.78 2.43
C GLN A 106 -2.49 -1.41 1.92
N GLU A 107 -3.23 -0.36 2.30
CA GLU A 107 -2.87 1.02 1.99
C GLU A 107 -1.51 1.41 2.59
N LEU A 108 -1.25 1.03 3.85
CA LEU A 108 0.03 1.31 4.51
C LEU A 108 1.22 0.68 3.76
N LEU A 109 1.10 -0.58 3.33
CA LEU A 109 2.17 -1.26 2.60
C LEU A 109 2.32 -0.72 1.17
N TRP A 110 1.20 -0.44 0.50
CA TRP A 110 1.20 0.11 -0.85
C TRP A 110 1.77 1.54 -0.91
N LEU A 111 1.36 2.40 0.03
CA LEU A 111 1.80 3.79 0.14
C LEU A 111 3.14 3.92 0.88
N GLY A 112 3.75 2.82 1.35
CA GLY A 112 4.99 2.82 2.13
C GLY A 112 6.09 3.71 1.54
N PRO A 113 6.43 3.60 0.24
CA PRO A 113 7.44 4.45 -0.39
C PRO A 113 7.07 5.95 -0.42
N HIS A 114 5.78 6.26 -0.61
CA HIS A 114 5.28 7.64 -0.57
C HIS A 114 5.33 8.21 0.85
N LEU A 115 4.87 7.44 1.83
CA LEU A 115 4.93 7.78 3.25
C LEU A 115 6.37 8.03 3.71
N LYS A 116 7.32 7.18 3.28
CA LYS A 116 8.75 7.36 3.53
C LYS A 116 9.26 8.68 2.97
N ARG A 117 8.87 9.04 1.74
CA ARG A 117 9.28 10.30 1.10
C ARG A 117 8.71 11.52 1.82
N GLU A 118 7.42 11.49 2.17
CA GLU A 118 6.77 12.58 2.92
C GLU A 118 7.41 12.74 4.32
N ALA A 119 7.63 11.64 5.03
CA ALA A 119 8.31 11.64 6.33
C ALA A 119 9.73 12.21 6.24
N MET A 120 10.51 11.77 5.24
CA MET A 120 11.85 12.30 4.97
C MET A 120 11.85 13.80 4.67
N THR A 121 10.87 14.27 3.90
CA THR A 121 10.72 15.69 3.58
C THR A 121 10.46 16.50 4.85
N LEU A 122 9.55 16.02 5.71
CA LEU A 122 9.25 16.67 7.00
C LEU A 122 10.46 16.68 7.93
N LEU A 123 11.16 15.55 8.06
CA LEU A 123 12.36 15.46 8.89
C LEU A 123 13.48 16.38 8.38
N ALA A 124 13.67 16.49 7.07
CA ALA A 124 14.69 17.38 6.49
C ALA A 124 14.40 18.87 6.75
N LEU A 125 13.13 19.26 6.86
CA LEU A 125 12.74 20.63 7.21
C LEU A 125 13.05 20.96 8.68
N ILE A 126 12.93 19.96 9.57
CA ILE A 126 13.17 20.14 11.02
C ILE A 126 14.68 20.00 11.33
N PHE A 127 15.38 19.09 10.63
CA PHE A 127 16.77 18.71 10.88
C PHE A 127 17.66 19.00 9.66
N ASP A 128 17.75 20.28 9.28
CA ASP A 128 18.50 20.77 8.12
C ASP A 128 19.99 20.41 8.10
N LYS A 129 20.57 20.12 9.28
CA LYS A 129 21.98 19.76 9.47
C LYS A 129 22.25 18.26 9.45
N VAL A 130 21.22 17.40 9.44
CA VAL A 130 21.42 15.95 9.45
C VAL A 130 21.41 15.42 8.02
N PRO A 131 22.40 14.59 7.62
CA PRO A 131 22.40 13.95 6.31
C PRO A 131 21.12 13.14 6.05
N ALA A 132 20.61 13.20 4.82
CA ALA A 132 19.34 12.57 4.46
C ALA A 132 19.31 11.06 4.74
N ASP A 133 20.42 10.36 4.50
CA ASP A 133 20.58 8.93 4.77
C ASP A 133 20.49 8.57 6.26
N GLN A 134 20.65 9.55 7.16
CA GLN A 134 20.60 9.36 8.61
C GLN A 134 19.26 9.81 9.21
N LEU A 135 18.40 10.52 8.48
CA LEU A 135 17.17 11.10 9.02
C LEU A 135 16.21 10.05 9.61
N LEU A 136 16.05 8.89 8.97
CA LEU A 136 15.20 7.80 9.46
C LEU A 136 15.77 7.06 10.67
N ASP A 137 17.06 7.25 10.95
CA ASP A 137 17.79 6.57 12.03
C ASP A 137 17.75 7.32 13.35
N LEU A 138 17.31 8.58 13.32
CA LEU A 138 17.26 9.44 14.49
C LEU A 138 16.20 9.02 15.53
N ARG A 139 15.47 7.93 15.30
CA ARG A 139 14.28 7.49 16.08
C ARG A 139 13.21 8.59 16.24
N PHE A 140 13.29 9.65 15.44
CA PHE A 140 12.35 10.76 15.43
C PHE A 140 11.09 10.48 14.63
N PHE A 141 10.94 9.26 14.14
CA PHE A 141 9.79 8.80 13.40
C PHE A 141 9.61 7.31 13.70
N GLU A 142 8.55 6.96 14.42
CA GLU A 142 8.23 5.59 14.78
C GLU A 142 6.81 5.29 14.33
N ILE A 143 6.68 4.31 13.44
CA ILE A 143 5.39 3.67 13.18
C ILE A 143 5.33 2.48 14.11
N GLU A 144 4.28 2.42 14.92
CA GLU A 144 3.98 1.26 15.75
C GLU A 144 2.66 0.65 15.27
N LEU A 145 2.71 -0.62 14.87
CA LEU A 145 1.51 -1.41 14.66
C LEU A 145 1.39 -2.44 15.77
N LEU A 146 0.35 -2.32 16.57
CA LEU A 146 0.00 -3.20 17.67
C LEU A 146 -1.13 -4.13 17.24
N LEU A 147 -0.94 -5.43 17.43
CA LEU A 147 -2.02 -6.42 17.42
C LEU A 147 -2.20 -7.00 18.82
N GLN A 148 -3.43 -7.00 19.31
CA GLN A 148 -3.80 -7.58 20.60
C GLN A 148 -4.99 -8.51 20.38
N ARG A 149 -4.91 -9.75 20.88
CA ARG A 149 -6.01 -10.74 20.72
C ARG A 149 -6.98 -10.76 21.89
N GLN A 150 -6.54 -10.33 23.07
CA GLN A 150 -7.25 -10.54 24.34
C GLN A 150 -7.36 -9.26 25.14
N PRO A 151 -8.48 -9.02 25.86
CA PRO A 151 -9.68 -9.88 25.96
C PRO A 151 -10.56 -9.87 24.69
N ALA A 152 -10.31 -8.94 23.77
CA ALA A 152 -10.93 -8.91 22.46
C ALA A 152 -9.88 -8.54 21.40
N PRO A 153 -10.04 -9.03 20.16
CA PRO A 153 -9.24 -8.58 19.03
C PRO A 153 -9.24 -7.05 18.88
N TYR A 154 -8.04 -6.49 18.85
CA TYR A 154 -7.76 -5.07 18.78
C TYR A 154 -6.50 -4.85 17.94
N ALA A 155 -6.52 -3.80 17.13
CA ALA A 155 -5.34 -3.35 16.43
C ALA A 155 -5.19 -1.83 16.58
N LYS A 156 -3.96 -1.34 16.66
CA LYS A 156 -3.65 0.08 16.67
C LYS A 156 -2.47 0.36 15.75
N LEU A 157 -2.58 1.43 14.98
CA LEU A 157 -1.50 2.00 14.20
C LEU A 157 -1.23 3.40 14.76
N SER A 158 -0.05 3.60 15.35
CA SER A 158 0.44 4.89 15.79
C SER A 158 1.61 5.33 14.91
N LEU A 159 1.71 6.65 14.74
CA LEU A 159 2.88 7.31 14.20
C LEU A 159 3.28 8.43 15.14
N GLU A 160 4.48 8.31 15.67
CA GLU A 160 5.07 9.27 16.59
C GLU A 160 6.26 9.93 15.91
N ALA A 161 6.37 11.24 16.05
CA ALA A 161 7.55 11.96 15.62
C ALA A 161 8.07 12.86 16.73
N VAL A 162 9.36 13.16 16.70
CA VAL A 162 9.97 14.10 17.64
C VAL A 162 9.93 15.51 17.06
N ASN A 163 9.42 16.45 17.85
CA ASN A 163 9.41 17.86 17.47
C ASN A 163 10.79 18.52 17.64
N GLU A 164 10.90 19.77 17.24
CA GLU A 164 12.12 20.60 17.35
C GLU A 164 12.73 20.67 18.77
N ASN A 165 11.93 20.41 19.81
CA ASN A 165 12.34 20.45 21.21
C ASN A 165 12.73 19.07 21.76
N GLY A 166 12.80 18.03 20.92
CA GLY A 166 13.11 16.68 21.37
C GLY A 166 11.94 15.95 22.04
N VAL A 167 10.71 16.47 21.94
CA VAL A 167 9.51 15.87 22.55
C VAL A 167 8.76 15.04 21.51
N TYR A 168 8.41 13.80 21.87
CA TYR A 168 7.55 12.93 21.06
C TYR A 168 6.13 13.51 20.97
N THR A 169 5.65 13.67 19.75
CA THR A 169 4.29 14.06 19.42
C THR A 169 3.63 12.95 18.60
N HIS A 170 2.39 12.60 18.96
CA HIS A 170 1.59 11.68 18.15
C HIS A 170 1.11 12.43 16.91
N CYS A 171 1.68 12.11 15.74
CA CYS A 171 1.23 12.69 14.47
C CYS A 171 -0.01 11.96 13.93
N PHE A 172 -0.16 10.68 14.27
CA PHE A 172 -1.30 9.86 13.86
C PHE A 172 -1.54 8.73 14.86
N SER A 173 -2.81 8.41 15.11
CA SER A 173 -3.20 7.22 15.86
C SER A 173 -4.57 6.78 15.40
N GLN A 174 -4.67 5.53 14.96
CA GLN A 174 -5.93 4.91 14.57
C GLN A 174 -6.06 3.54 15.22
N GLU A 175 -7.26 3.27 15.71
CA GLU A 175 -7.58 2.03 16.44
C GLU A 175 -8.70 1.29 15.72
N TRP A 176 -8.61 -0.04 15.72
CA TRP A 176 -9.60 -0.95 15.17
C TRP A 176 -10.00 -2.00 16.20
N ILE A 177 -11.31 -2.19 16.34
CA ILE A 177 -11.93 -3.12 17.29
C ILE A 177 -12.80 -4.13 16.55
N CYS A 178 -13.33 -5.11 17.28
CA CYS A 178 -14.27 -6.08 16.74
C CYS A 178 -15.48 -5.41 16.06
N ASP A 179 -15.88 -5.92 14.90
CA ASP A 179 -17.13 -5.51 14.24
C ASP A 179 -18.31 -5.91 15.12
N SER A 180 -19.13 -4.95 15.55
CA SER A 180 -20.28 -5.20 16.43
C SER A 180 -21.26 -6.23 15.87
N SER A 181 -21.49 -6.24 14.55
CA SER A 181 -22.41 -7.21 13.93
C SER A 181 -21.86 -8.63 14.03
N LYS A 182 -20.57 -8.81 13.73
CA LYS A 182 -19.88 -10.11 13.86
C LYS A 182 -19.74 -10.54 15.32
N LEU A 183 -19.54 -9.59 16.22
CA LEU A 183 -19.50 -9.86 17.66
C LEU A 183 -20.83 -10.43 18.14
N MET A 184 -21.96 -9.80 17.76
CA MET A 184 -23.30 -10.27 18.12
C MET A 184 -23.64 -11.63 17.49
N SER A 185 -23.10 -11.94 16.31
CA SER A 185 -23.29 -13.25 15.67
C SER A 185 -22.39 -14.36 16.26
N GLY A 186 -21.59 -14.06 17.29
CA GLY A 186 -20.68 -15.02 17.91
C GLY A 186 -19.41 -15.32 17.09
N PHE A 187 -19.12 -14.55 16.04
CA PHE A 187 -17.93 -14.78 15.20
C PHE A 187 -16.65 -14.74 16.03
N TYR A 188 -16.50 -13.79 16.96
CA TYR A 188 -15.29 -13.63 17.80
C TYR A 188 -15.30 -14.50 19.08
N ALA A 189 -16.25 -15.42 19.22
CA ALA A 189 -16.38 -16.24 20.42
C ALA A 189 -15.11 -17.06 20.76
N PRO A 190 -14.36 -17.63 19.79
CA PRO A 190 -13.11 -18.33 20.10
C PRO A 190 -12.07 -17.43 20.76
N GLU A 191 -11.92 -16.19 20.25
CA GLU A 191 -10.94 -15.23 20.75
C GLU A 191 -11.31 -14.71 22.14
N MET A 192 -12.60 -14.48 22.39
CA MET A 192 -13.09 -14.02 23.69
C MET A 192 -13.06 -15.09 24.79
N LYS A 193 -13.14 -16.37 24.41
CA LYS A 193 -13.10 -17.52 25.36
C LYS A 193 -11.69 -17.93 25.73
N ALA A 194 -10.70 -17.64 24.89
CA ALA A 194 -9.31 -17.88 25.20
C ALA A 194 -8.88 -16.91 26.31
N GLN A 195 -9.04 -17.30 27.57
CA GLN A 195 -8.46 -16.60 28.72
C GLN A 195 -6.98 -17.02 28.82
N THR A 196 -6.08 -16.17 28.36
CA THR A 196 -4.67 -16.26 28.75
C THR A 196 -4.20 -14.92 29.28
N ASP A 197 -3.36 -14.93 30.32
CA ASP A 197 -2.80 -13.72 30.93
C ASP A 197 -1.73 -13.04 30.06
N LEU A 198 -1.41 -13.62 28.90
CA LEU A 198 -0.36 -13.16 28.00
C LEU A 198 -0.94 -12.19 26.96
N LYS A 199 -0.86 -10.89 27.26
CA LYS A 199 -0.95 -9.85 26.23
C LYS A 199 0.20 -10.04 25.25
N THR A 200 -0.06 -10.68 24.12
CA THR A 200 0.87 -10.68 22.99
C THR A 200 0.73 -9.33 22.31
N GLN A 201 1.64 -8.41 22.62
CA GLN A 201 1.84 -7.16 21.90
C GLN A 201 3.03 -7.36 20.99
N THR A 202 2.81 -7.25 19.69
CA THR A 202 3.89 -7.24 18.71
C THR A 202 3.85 -5.91 17.99
N SER A 203 4.98 -5.19 18.02
CA SER A 203 5.20 -3.96 17.26
C SER A 203 6.12 -4.22 16.08
N ILE A 204 5.95 -3.43 15.02
CA ILE A 204 6.81 -3.43 13.83
C ILE A 204 7.32 -2.00 13.65
N SER A 205 8.62 -1.85 13.41
CA SER A 205 9.24 -0.55 13.16
C SER A 205 8.93 -0.03 11.76
N HIS A 206 9.00 1.30 11.58
CA HIS A 206 8.88 1.98 10.30
C HIS A 206 9.82 1.41 9.22
N ARG A 207 11.04 0.99 9.60
CA ARG A 207 12.01 0.40 8.68
C ARG A 207 11.47 -0.82 7.96
N SER A 208 10.79 -1.71 8.68
CA SER A 208 10.28 -2.95 8.12
C SER A 208 9.07 -2.68 7.21
N ILE A 209 8.19 -1.75 7.61
CA ILE A 209 7.05 -1.30 6.79
C ILE A 209 7.56 -0.69 5.48
N PHE A 210 8.53 0.22 5.55
CA PHE A 210 9.13 0.83 4.37
C PHE A 210 9.87 -0.18 3.52
N ARG A 211 10.60 -1.12 4.10
CA ARG A 211 11.29 -2.18 3.33
C ARG A 211 10.29 -3.05 2.58
N ILE A 212 9.21 -3.50 3.24
CA ILE A 212 8.17 -4.29 2.57
C ILE A 212 7.49 -3.46 1.48
N GLY A 213 7.19 -2.18 1.74
CA GLY A 213 6.62 -1.28 0.73
C GLY A 213 7.53 -1.06 -0.48
N ASP A 214 8.83 -0.85 -0.26
CA ASP A 214 9.84 -0.71 -1.32
C ASP A 214 9.91 -2.00 -2.17
N LEU A 215 9.85 -3.18 -1.53
CA LEU A 215 9.82 -4.47 -2.23
C LEU A 215 8.57 -4.59 -3.09
N LEU A 216 7.40 -4.19 -2.59
CA LEU A 216 6.13 -4.23 -3.33
C LEU A 216 6.11 -3.29 -4.53
N ALA A 217 6.76 -2.12 -4.42
CA ALA A 217 6.81 -1.11 -5.49
C ALA A 217 7.81 -1.42 -6.61
N ALA A 218 8.85 -2.23 -6.34
CA ALA A 218 9.88 -2.52 -7.34
C ALA A 218 9.30 -3.15 -8.63
N ASP A 219 8.32 -4.04 -8.52
CA ASP A 219 7.68 -4.74 -9.66
C ASP A 219 6.66 -3.88 -10.41
N SER A 220 5.99 -2.92 -9.76
CA SER A 220 4.98 -2.08 -10.42
C SER A 220 5.62 -1.07 -11.40
N THR A 221 6.92 -0.80 -11.24
CA THR A 221 7.72 -0.01 -12.21
C THR A 221 8.11 -0.82 -13.46
N GLU A 222 8.31 -2.13 -13.35
CA GLU A 222 8.66 -2.98 -14.51
C GLU A 222 7.47 -3.16 -15.45
N GLU A 223 6.25 -3.32 -14.92
CA GLU A 223 5.03 -3.39 -15.73
C GLU A 223 4.70 -2.06 -16.43
N GLN A 224 4.96 -0.91 -15.80
CA GLN A 224 4.74 0.39 -16.45
C GLN A 224 5.73 0.66 -17.59
N SER A 225 6.99 0.21 -17.46
CA SER A 225 7.99 0.38 -18.52
C SER A 225 7.68 -0.45 -19.77
N HIS A 226 7.13 -1.67 -19.61
CA HIS A 226 6.73 -2.50 -20.74
C HIS A 226 5.44 -2.01 -21.41
N ASP A 227 4.48 -1.48 -20.64
CA ASP A 227 3.22 -0.98 -21.17
C ASP A 227 3.39 0.40 -21.86
N GLU A 228 4.35 1.21 -21.41
CA GLU A 228 4.69 2.48 -22.05
C GLU A 228 5.51 2.29 -23.33
N VAL A 229 6.41 1.30 -23.40
CA VAL A 229 7.10 0.87 -24.63
C VAL A 229 6.11 0.27 -25.64
N ALA A 230 5.20 -0.60 -25.21
CA ALA A 230 4.17 -1.16 -26.09
C ALA A 230 3.20 -0.09 -26.64
N ARG A 231 2.88 0.95 -25.84
CA ARG A 231 2.06 2.08 -26.28
C ARG A 231 2.80 3.05 -27.19
N THR A 232 4.11 3.24 -27.03
CA THR A 232 4.91 4.07 -27.94
C THR A 232 5.16 3.36 -29.27
N GLU A 233 5.42 2.05 -29.25
CA GLU A 233 5.52 1.24 -30.47
C GLU A 233 4.17 1.13 -31.21
N GLY A 234 3.07 0.94 -30.48
CA GLY A 234 1.72 0.92 -31.05
C GLY A 234 1.31 2.26 -31.70
N LYS A 235 1.70 3.40 -31.11
CA LYS A 235 1.46 4.72 -31.69
C LYS A 235 2.33 4.99 -32.92
N ALA A 236 3.60 4.57 -32.91
CA ALA A 236 4.50 4.72 -34.05
C ALA A 236 4.00 3.93 -35.28
N VAL A 237 3.51 2.70 -35.08
CA VAL A 237 2.95 1.86 -36.16
C VAL A 237 1.62 2.41 -36.70
N GLU A 238 0.81 3.03 -35.84
CA GLU A 238 -0.44 3.69 -36.23
C GLU A 238 -0.19 4.99 -37.03
N GLU A 239 0.82 5.79 -36.65
CA GLU A 239 1.21 7.00 -37.38
C GLU A 239 1.80 6.67 -38.77
N ASP A 240 2.67 5.66 -38.88
CA ASP A 240 3.21 5.21 -40.17
C ASP A 240 2.11 4.74 -41.13
N ARG A 241 1.08 4.06 -40.62
CA ARG A 241 -0.09 3.65 -41.42
C ARG A 241 -0.92 4.84 -41.89
N ARG A 242 -1.08 5.88 -41.06
CA ARG A 242 -1.81 7.10 -41.44
C ARG A 242 -1.04 7.93 -42.47
N HIS A 243 0.28 8.01 -42.35
CA HIS A 243 1.12 8.68 -43.34
C HIS A 243 1.15 7.93 -44.68
N ALA A 244 1.18 6.59 -44.67
CA ALA A 244 1.07 5.79 -45.88
C ALA A 244 -0.31 5.93 -46.59
N ALA A 245 -1.40 6.00 -45.82
CA ALA A 245 -2.75 6.19 -46.36
C ALA A 245 -2.95 7.61 -46.95
N ALA A 246 -2.39 8.65 -46.32
CA ALA A 246 -2.46 10.02 -46.82
C ALA A 246 -1.69 10.21 -48.14
N ALA A 247 -0.57 9.52 -48.31
CA ALA A 247 0.20 9.54 -49.57
C ALA A 247 -0.55 8.88 -50.75
N ALA A 248 -1.47 7.95 -50.47
CA ALA A 248 -2.24 7.22 -51.48
C ALA A 248 -3.48 7.98 -52.01
N HIS A 249 -3.87 9.11 -51.40
CA HIS A 249 -5.06 9.89 -51.80
C HIS A 249 -4.76 11.30 -52.33
N GLY A 250 -3.49 11.68 -52.44
CA GLY A 250 -3.06 13.00 -52.91
C GLY A 250 -2.90 13.14 -54.42
N ARG A 251 -3.85 12.69 -55.27
CA ARG A 251 -3.84 13.03 -56.71
C ARG A 251 -5.26 13.07 -57.32
N GLU A 252 -6.01 14.13 -57.05
CA GLU A 252 -6.94 14.69 -58.05
C GLU A 252 -6.98 16.21 -57.93
N ARG A 253 -6.26 16.91 -58.83
CA ARG A 253 -6.48 18.33 -59.11
C ARG A 253 -7.59 18.44 -60.16
N LYS A 254 -8.61 19.25 -59.89
CA LYS A 254 -9.48 19.81 -60.95
C LYS A 254 -9.37 21.34 -60.98
N PRO A 255 -9.40 21.96 -62.17
CA PRO A 255 -9.15 23.39 -62.34
C PRO A 255 -10.43 24.23 -62.35
N GLY A 256 -10.29 25.48 -61.88
CA GLY A 256 -10.84 26.68 -62.50
C GLY A 256 -12.31 27.01 -62.27
N SER A 257 -12.57 28.18 -61.66
CA SER A 257 -13.50 29.18 -62.19
C SER A 257 -13.42 30.49 -61.39
N GLN A 258 -13.09 31.57 -62.08
CA GLN A 258 -13.24 32.95 -61.63
C GLN A 258 -14.70 33.38 -61.80
N HIS A 259 -15.29 34.14 -60.86
CA HIS A 259 -16.08 35.33 -61.20
C HIS A 259 -16.38 36.25 -60.00
N HIS A 260 -16.02 37.52 -60.23
CA HIS A 260 -16.61 38.81 -59.85
C HIS A 260 -17.34 39.09 -58.52
N ARG A 261 -16.80 40.15 -57.89
CA ARG A 261 -17.43 41.39 -57.37
C ARG A 261 -18.62 41.28 -56.41
N GLY A 262 -18.45 41.93 -55.26
CA GLY A 262 -19.55 42.43 -54.45
C GLY A 262 -19.06 43.11 -53.17
N VAL A 263 -18.65 44.37 -53.28
CA VAL A 263 -18.46 45.28 -52.15
C VAL A 263 -19.80 45.41 -51.41
N ASN A 264 -19.82 45.23 -50.09
CA ASN A 264 -20.77 45.97 -49.27
C ASN A 264 -20.23 46.25 -47.87
N ILE A 265 -19.98 47.54 -47.66
CA ILE A 265 -19.63 48.20 -46.42
C ILE A 265 -20.89 48.22 -45.54
N ARG A 266 -20.76 47.87 -44.25
CA ARG A 266 -21.64 48.35 -43.16
C ARG A 266 -20.95 48.19 -41.80
N LEU A 267 -20.36 49.28 -41.32
CA LEU A 267 -20.42 49.69 -39.91
C LEU A 267 -21.85 50.22 -39.65
N PRO A 268 -22.45 50.13 -38.44
CA PRO A 268 -21.94 50.81 -37.24
C PRO A 268 -22.25 50.18 -35.86
N GLN A 269 -21.52 50.67 -34.84
CA GLN A 269 -21.89 51.07 -33.46
C GLN A 269 -22.95 50.26 -32.69
N ARG A 270 -22.73 49.87 -31.42
CA ARG A 270 -22.17 50.59 -30.26
C ARG A 270 -21.38 49.66 -29.36
#